data_AF-A0AAP9ZBW6-F1
#
_entry.id   AF-A0AAP9ZBW6-F1
#
_cell.length_a   1.000
_cell.length_b   1.000
_cell.length_c   1.000
_cell.angle_alpha   90.00
_cell.angle_beta   90.00
_cell.angle_gamma   90.00
#
_symmetry.space_group_name_H-M   'P 1'
#
loop_
_entity.id
_entity.type
_entity.pdbx_description
1 polymer ?
#
loop_
_entity_poly.entity_id
_entity_poly.type
_entity_poly.pdbx_seq_one_letter_code
_entity_poly.pdbx_strand_id
1 'polypeptide(L)'
;MRIEGGGVMNIKSSGSRPKTKSLLRYFSSVVFGSVFLLTGSLSYASDTHQVMPGDTLWDISEYYYGTPDEWPALQQVNAITDPFKLQPDTLVELSAFDPFPLSVLYRSGDAWLVEENSESLLMSGDLIEVGSVIQTGPGSSLTVQMRDGARAVVPSNSRIVLKREGERGITFQLEQGEVESYVPKNRMRRRAYNIETNAGVLGVRGTHFRASYADETLLTSVYEGNVAAQHRVNTAEASIDQGEGARVDGTGGIQVVALLPPPENVTISSLPNEAIQVDISSPMQGQAFRAQIASDPNFLTIMRDQRSQSSQIQFVPLSPGFYHVRIAAIDELGIEGESAIFVIHHHGNQVSVNQEEDAWIFEWLHKAQTNYRLQLAADHQFTQVLLNYEPQNNGPLRISRLPGNEIFWRVVSLDERTGMTVVLDTGTLNDSGK
;
A
#
# COMPACT_ATOMS: atom_id res chain seq x y z
N MET A 1 -47.18 21.33 -59.19
CA MET A 1 -45.90 21.24 -59.91
C MET A 1 -45.30 19.89 -59.49
N ARG A 2 -45.44 18.75 -60.20
CA ARG A 2 -44.96 18.39 -61.57
C ARG A 2 -43.52 18.92 -61.75
N ILE A 3 -42.48 18.12 -61.99
CA ILE A 3 -42.23 17.06 -63.01
C ILE A 3 -41.05 16.19 -62.49
N GLU A 4 -41.15 14.85 -62.41
CA GLU A 4 -40.68 13.75 -63.33
C GLU A 4 -39.18 13.61 -63.64
N GLY A 5 -38.75 12.33 -63.72
CA GLY A 5 -37.56 11.82 -64.42
C GLY A 5 -36.79 10.80 -63.57
N GLY A 6 -36.84 9.47 -63.75
CA GLY A 6 -37.22 8.65 -64.90
C GLY A 6 -35.98 8.06 -65.58
N GLY A 7 -35.82 6.72 -65.54
CA GLY A 7 -34.94 5.96 -66.45
C GLY A 7 -33.87 5.07 -65.79
N VAL A 8 -33.60 3.80 -66.08
CA VAL A 8 -34.26 2.61 -66.67
C VAL A 8 -33.13 1.62 -67.06
N MET A 9 -33.26 0.33 -66.66
CA MET A 9 -32.70 -0.91 -67.28
C MET A 9 -31.15 -1.05 -67.44
N ASN A 10 -30.48 -2.21 -67.45
CA ASN A 10 -30.85 -3.59 -67.80
C ASN A 10 -29.76 -4.62 -67.36
N ILE A 11 -30.21 -5.79 -66.85
CA ILE A 11 -29.90 -7.19 -67.22
C ILE A 11 -28.45 -7.65 -67.52
N LYS A 12 -27.96 -8.66 -66.78
CA LYS A 12 -27.64 -10.06 -67.21
C LYS A 12 -26.96 -10.83 -66.05
N SER A 13 -27.59 -11.90 -65.54
CA SER A 13 -27.30 -13.34 -65.83
C SER A 13 -25.93 -13.78 -65.28
N SER A 14 -25.81 -14.83 -64.46
CA SER A 14 -26.06 -16.25 -64.74
C SER A 14 -25.81 -17.06 -63.45
N GLY A 15 -26.72 -17.96 -63.04
CA GLY A 15 -26.44 -19.41 -63.03
C GLY A 15 -26.19 -19.97 -61.61
N SER A 16 -27.22 -20.42 -60.89
CA SER A 16 -27.72 -21.82 -60.83
C SER A 16 -26.89 -22.81 -59.97
N ARG A 17 -27.25 -22.93 -58.67
CA ARG A 17 -27.86 -24.10 -57.98
C ARG A 17 -27.19 -25.51 -58.07
N PRO A 18 -27.53 -26.47 -57.18
CA PRO A 18 -27.06 -26.72 -55.80
C PRO A 18 -26.57 -28.19 -55.64
N LYS A 19 -26.34 -28.69 -54.40
CA LYS A 19 -26.59 -30.08 -53.87
C LYS A 19 -25.57 -30.49 -52.80
N THR A 20 -25.95 -30.55 -51.52
CA THR A 20 -26.34 -31.74 -50.72
C THR A 20 -25.27 -32.83 -50.57
N LYS A 21 -24.88 -33.17 -49.33
CA LYS A 21 -25.34 -34.36 -48.57
C LYS A 21 -24.49 -34.58 -47.30
N SER A 22 -25.21 -34.82 -46.21
CA SER A 22 -24.76 -35.49 -44.98
C SER A 22 -24.18 -36.88 -45.27
N LEU A 23 -23.25 -37.36 -44.43
CA LEU A 23 -23.18 -38.76 -43.97
C LEU A 23 -22.24 -38.90 -42.75
N LEU A 24 -22.79 -39.33 -41.62
CA LEU A 24 -22.09 -40.00 -40.51
C LEU A 24 -21.39 -41.27 -41.01
N ARG A 25 -20.22 -41.61 -40.46
CA ARG A 25 -19.79 -43.01 -40.27
C ARG A 25 -18.79 -43.15 -39.12
N TYR A 26 -19.14 -44.07 -38.22
CA TYR A 26 -18.36 -44.66 -37.13
C TYR A 26 -17.02 -45.24 -37.63
N PHE A 27 -15.96 -45.11 -36.83
CA PHE A 27 -14.92 -46.13 -36.68
C PHE A 27 -14.41 -46.17 -35.24
N SER A 28 -14.34 -47.39 -34.70
CA SER A 28 -13.90 -47.75 -33.36
C SER A 28 -12.43 -48.15 -33.37
N SER A 29 -11.67 -47.60 -32.42
CA SER A 29 -10.73 -48.26 -31.50
C SER A 29 -9.34 -48.80 -31.96
N VAL A 30 -8.32 -48.32 -31.21
CA VAL A 30 -7.15 -49.02 -30.57
C VAL A 30 -5.72 -48.78 -31.13
N VAL A 31 -4.98 -47.95 -30.35
CA VAL A 31 -3.61 -48.06 -29.78
C VAL A 31 -2.37 -48.12 -30.70
N PHE A 32 -1.46 -47.13 -30.56
CA PHE A 32 -0.09 -47.34 -30.07
C PHE A 32 0.54 -46.04 -29.54
N GLY A 33 1.43 -46.19 -28.56
CA GLY A 33 1.84 -45.18 -27.61
C GLY A 33 2.66 -44.01 -28.14
N SER A 34 2.61 -42.92 -27.37
CA SER A 34 3.73 -42.04 -27.05
C SER A 34 3.29 -41.19 -25.86
N VAL A 35 3.69 -41.60 -24.66
CA VAL A 35 3.70 -40.68 -23.51
C VAL A 35 4.83 -39.70 -23.83
N PHE A 36 4.49 -38.57 -24.44
CA PHE A 36 5.38 -37.41 -24.43
C PHE A 36 5.33 -36.89 -22.99
N LEU A 37 6.29 -37.33 -22.19
CA LEU A 37 6.69 -36.58 -21.00
C LEU A 37 7.23 -35.25 -21.53
N LEU A 38 6.34 -34.26 -21.66
CA LEU A 38 6.74 -32.85 -21.65
C LEU A 38 7.32 -32.60 -20.26
N THR A 39 8.57 -32.96 -20.08
CA THR A 39 9.43 -32.29 -19.12
C THR A 39 9.52 -30.87 -19.62
N GLY A 40 8.61 -30.01 -19.17
CA GLY A 40 8.80 -28.57 -19.27
C GLY A 40 10.11 -28.29 -18.59
N SER A 41 11.17 -28.11 -19.36
CA SER A 41 12.40 -27.54 -18.85
C SER A 41 12.00 -26.18 -18.32
N LEU A 42 12.08 -25.98 -17.01
CA LEU A 42 12.16 -24.66 -16.42
C LEU A 42 13.38 -24.00 -17.05
N SER A 43 13.19 -23.31 -18.18
CA SER A 43 14.18 -22.42 -18.74
C SER A 43 14.21 -21.23 -17.81
N TYR A 44 15.15 -21.27 -16.86
CA TYR A 44 15.58 -20.04 -16.22
C TYR A 44 16.00 -19.08 -17.33
N ALA A 45 15.41 -17.89 -17.34
CA ALA A 45 15.92 -16.83 -18.17
C ALA A 45 17.41 -16.68 -17.86
N SER A 46 18.26 -16.70 -18.88
CA SER A 46 19.66 -16.37 -18.67
C SER A 46 19.72 -14.95 -18.09
N ASP A 47 20.34 -14.80 -16.93
CA ASP A 47 20.62 -13.49 -16.32
C ASP A 47 21.60 -12.66 -17.13
N THR A 48 22.13 -13.22 -18.23
CA THR A 48 23.06 -12.58 -19.14
C THR A 48 22.64 -12.79 -20.59
N HIS A 49 22.87 -11.78 -21.42
CA HIS A 49 22.81 -11.85 -22.87
C HIS A 49 24.22 -11.70 -23.45
N GLN A 50 24.64 -12.66 -24.26
CA GLN A 50 25.89 -12.55 -25.02
C GLN A 50 25.64 -11.71 -26.26
N VAL A 51 26.27 -10.53 -26.32
CA VAL A 51 26.15 -9.59 -27.42
C VAL A 51 26.59 -10.24 -28.72
N MET A 52 25.71 -10.24 -29.71
CA MET A 52 25.97 -10.67 -31.07
C MET A 52 26.38 -9.49 -31.96
N PRO A 53 27.08 -9.74 -33.08
CA PRO A 53 27.38 -8.68 -34.05
C PRO A 53 26.11 -7.97 -34.54
N GLY A 54 26.02 -6.67 -34.26
CA GLY A 54 24.87 -5.83 -34.64
C GLY A 54 23.93 -5.48 -33.50
N ASP A 55 24.07 -6.13 -32.33
CA ASP A 55 23.27 -5.80 -31.16
C ASP A 55 23.60 -4.40 -30.64
N THR A 56 22.56 -3.72 -30.18
CA THR A 56 22.68 -2.46 -29.42
C THR A 56 21.98 -2.62 -28.08
N LEU A 57 22.32 -1.75 -27.10
CA LEU A 57 21.60 -1.75 -25.83
C LEU A 57 20.11 -1.43 -25.99
N TRP A 58 19.73 -0.70 -27.04
CA TRP A 58 18.32 -0.45 -27.38
C TRP A 58 17.62 -1.71 -27.85
N ASP A 59 18.25 -2.50 -28.72
CA ASP A 59 17.67 -3.74 -29.24
C ASP A 59 17.58 -4.82 -28.14
N ILE A 60 18.63 -4.93 -27.32
CA ILE A 60 18.64 -5.81 -26.14
C ILE A 60 17.54 -5.38 -25.17
N SER A 61 17.42 -4.07 -24.91
CA SER A 61 16.36 -3.51 -24.06
C SER A 61 14.97 -3.80 -24.63
N GLU A 62 14.74 -3.55 -25.91
CA GLU A 62 13.47 -3.80 -26.57
C GLU A 62 13.11 -5.29 -26.54
N TYR A 63 14.10 -6.16 -26.78
CA TYR A 63 13.90 -7.60 -26.79
C TYR A 63 13.51 -8.14 -25.40
N TYR A 64 14.28 -7.80 -24.37
CA TYR A 64 14.07 -8.37 -23.03
C TYR A 64 13.06 -7.60 -22.17
N TYR A 65 12.87 -6.30 -22.42
CA TYR A 65 12.03 -5.43 -21.59
C TYR A 65 10.83 -4.83 -22.33
N GLY A 66 10.75 -5.00 -23.66
CA GLY A 66 9.63 -4.52 -24.48
C GLY A 66 9.57 -3.00 -24.63
N THR A 67 10.69 -2.33 -24.36
CA THR A 67 10.90 -0.91 -24.61
C THR A 67 12.39 -0.68 -24.87
N PRO A 68 12.77 0.22 -25.79
CA PRO A 68 14.18 0.52 -26.01
C PRO A 68 14.71 1.51 -24.95
N ASP A 69 13.83 2.14 -24.17
CA ASP A 69 14.16 3.25 -23.25
C ASP A 69 14.92 2.82 -21.99
N GLU A 70 15.04 1.52 -21.73
CA GLU A 70 15.73 0.97 -20.54
C GLU A 70 17.24 0.71 -20.80
N TRP A 71 17.73 1.03 -22.01
CA TRP A 71 19.15 0.95 -22.35
C TRP A 71 20.09 1.71 -21.38
N PRO A 72 19.73 2.87 -20.77
CA PRO A 72 20.63 3.55 -19.83
C PRO A 72 20.82 2.77 -18.53
N ALA A 73 19.78 2.09 -18.05
CA ALA A 73 19.86 1.24 -16.87
C ALA A 73 20.71 0.00 -17.15
N LEU A 74 20.55 -0.62 -18.33
CA LEU A 74 21.45 -1.68 -18.79
C LEU A 74 22.90 -1.21 -18.84
N GLN A 75 23.16 -0.02 -19.39
CA GLN A 75 24.50 0.55 -19.45
C GLN A 75 25.11 0.71 -18.05
N GLN A 76 24.33 1.25 -17.12
CA GLN A 76 24.78 1.51 -15.75
C GLN A 76 25.10 0.21 -15.00
N VAL A 77 24.20 -0.79 -15.07
CA VAL A 77 24.40 -2.07 -14.37
C VAL A 77 25.59 -2.84 -14.94
N ASN A 78 25.82 -2.75 -16.25
CA ASN A 78 26.92 -3.45 -16.92
C ASN A 78 28.22 -2.65 -17.01
N ALA A 79 28.28 -1.45 -16.41
CA ALA A 79 29.42 -0.54 -16.50
C ALA A 79 29.93 -0.31 -17.94
N ILE A 80 29.01 -0.26 -18.92
CA ILE A 80 29.36 -0.14 -20.33
C ILE A 80 29.81 1.30 -20.62
N THR A 81 31.08 1.45 -21.02
CA THR A 81 31.72 2.78 -21.17
C THR A 81 31.15 3.61 -22.32
N ASP A 82 30.94 3.00 -23.49
CA ASP A 82 30.39 3.65 -24.68
C ASP A 82 29.23 2.80 -25.23
N PRO A 83 27.97 3.24 -25.06
CA PRO A 83 26.79 2.46 -25.44
C PRO A 83 26.65 2.32 -26.96
N PHE A 84 27.33 3.15 -27.74
CA PHE A 84 27.36 3.07 -29.21
C PHE A 84 28.45 2.12 -29.75
N LYS A 85 29.28 1.55 -28.88
CA LYS A 85 30.37 0.64 -29.25
C LYS A 85 30.33 -0.66 -28.45
N LEU A 86 29.14 -1.23 -28.33
CA LEU A 86 28.96 -2.54 -27.71
C LEU A 86 29.77 -3.60 -28.47
N GLN A 87 30.66 -4.31 -27.77
CA GLN A 87 31.54 -5.29 -28.40
C GLN A 87 30.85 -6.67 -28.45
N PRO A 88 30.92 -7.40 -29.56
CA PRO A 88 30.49 -8.80 -29.60
C PRO A 88 31.14 -9.63 -28.48
N ASP A 89 30.43 -10.64 -28.02
CA ASP A 89 30.79 -11.51 -26.89
C ASP A 89 30.82 -10.85 -25.51
N THR A 90 30.49 -9.55 -25.42
CA THR A 90 30.21 -8.92 -24.12
C THR A 90 29.01 -9.61 -23.48
N LEU A 91 29.12 -10.00 -22.22
CA LEU A 91 27.99 -10.48 -21.44
C LEU A 91 27.29 -9.29 -20.80
N VAL A 92 26.06 -9.02 -21.25
CA VAL A 92 25.19 -8.00 -20.68
C VAL A 92 24.30 -8.67 -19.64
N GLU A 93 24.55 -8.40 -18.37
CA GLU A 93 23.66 -8.72 -17.26
C GLU A 93 22.29 -8.05 -17.46
N LEU A 94 21.27 -8.89 -17.48
CA LEU A 94 19.86 -8.52 -17.60
C LEU A 94 19.17 -8.42 -16.24
N SER A 95 19.91 -8.72 -15.17
CA SER A 95 19.47 -8.83 -13.78
C SER A 95 18.85 -7.54 -13.25
N ALA A 96 19.22 -6.37 -13.81
CA ALA A 96 18.73 -5.02 -13.46
C ALA A 96 17.20 -4.88 -13.27
N PHE A 97 16.46 -5.87 -13.73
CA PHE A 97 15.05 -5.87 -14.00
C PHE A 97 14.30 -7.13 -13.54
N ASP A 98 15.01 -8.05 -12.88
CA ASP A 98 14.35 -9.10 -12.11
C ASP A 98 13.71 -8.47 -10.87
N PRO A 99 12.50 -8.90 -10.46
CA PRO A 99 11.93 -8.43 -9.20
C PRO A 99 12.62 -9.02 -7.95
N PHE A 100 13.32 -10.15 -8.05
CA PHE A 100 14.00 -10.82 -6.93
C PHE A 100 15.51 -10.50 -6.83
N PRO A 101 16.09 -10.67 -5.62
CA PRO A 101 15.39 -10.81 -4.35
C PRO A 101 14.65 -9.52 -4.00
N LEU A 102 13.56 -9.63 -3.23
CA LEU A 102 12.91 -8.48 -2.63
C LEU A 102 13.73 -8.02 -1.43
N SER A 103 13.80 -6.72 -1.18
CA SER A 103 14.38 -6.17 0.05
C SER A 103 13.28 -5.69 0.99
N VAL A 104 13.44 -5.95 2.29
CA VAL A 104 12.56 -5.38 3.31
C VAL A 104 12.92 -3.91 3.52
N LEU A 105 12.04 -3.00 3.12
CA LEU A 105 12.21 -1.56 3.37
C LEU A 105 11.85 -1.20 4.80
N TYR A 106 10.75 -1.75 5.30
CA TYR A 106 10.22 -1.38 6.61
C TYR A 106 9.43 -2.53 7.24
N ARG A 107 9.51 -2.63 8.56
CA ARG A 107 8.66 -3.50 9.38
C ARG A 107 8.15 -2.73 10.61
N SER A 108 6.84 -2.78 10.82
CA SER A 108 6.17 -2.45 12.09
C SER A 108 5.54 -3.72 12.64
N GLY A 109 5.62 -3.96 13.96
CA GLY A 109 5.16 -5.21 14.57
C GLY A 109 5.89 -6.43 14.02
N ASP A 110 5.34 -7.63 14.20
CA ASP A 110 5.97 -8.88 13.78
C ASP A 110 5.61 -9.28 12.34
N ALA A 111 6.63 -9.65 11.57
CA ALA A 111 6.52 -10.19 10.22
C ALA A 111 7.59 -11.25 10.04
N TRP A 112 7.22 -12.42 9.51
CA TRP A 112 8.07 -13.58 9.43
C TRP A 112 8.24 -14.05 7.99
N LEU A 113 9.42 -14.56 7.71
CA LEU A 113 9.68 -15.48 6.62
C LEU A 113 9.38 -16.89 7.12
N VAL A 114 8.38 -17.54 6.51
CA VAL A 114 7.95 -18.90 6.89
C VAL A 114 8.55 -19.90 5.91
N GLU A 115 9.33 -20.84 6.45
CA GLU A 115 9.91 -21.98 5.75
C GLU A 115 9.29 -23.27 6.30
N GLU A 116 9.53 -24.42 5.64
CA GLU A 116 8.86 -25.69 5.99
C GLU A 116 8.97 -26.08 7.48
N ASN A 117 10.06 -25.70 8.15
CA ASN A 117 10.33 -26.10 9.54
C ASN A 117 10.74 -24.93 10.45
N SER A 118 10.67 -23.68 9.97
CA SER A 118 11.12 -22.52 10.73
C SER A 118 10.38 -21.25 10.34
N GLU A 119 10.21 -20.37 11.32
CA GLU A 119 9.78 -18.99 11.12
C GLU A 119 10.92 -18.08 11.55
N SER A 120 11.38 -17.21 10.67
CA SER A 120 12.41 -16.21 10.98
C SER A 120 11.81 -14.82 10.92
N LEU A 121 12.03 -14.01 11.96
CA LEU A 121 11.54 -12.65 12.03
C LEU A 121 12.29 -11.79 11.01
N LEU A 122 11.57 -11.17 10.08
CA LEU A 122 12.13 -10.27 9.07
C LEU A 122 12.55 -8.94 9.71
N MET A 123 13.67 -8.40 9.26
CA MET A 123 14.21 -7.10 9.66
C MET A 123 14.37 -6.20 8.43
N SER A 124 14.38 -4.88 8.63
CA SER A 124 14.71 -3.94 7.55
C SER A 124 16.10 -4.24 6.98
N GLY A 125 16.20 -4.32 5.67
CA GLY A 125 17.41 -4.68 4.93
C GLY A 125 17.51 -6.17 4.58
N ASP A 126 16.68 -7.04 5.15
CA ASP A 126 16.67 -8.46 4.80
C ASP A 126 16.24 -8.67 3.34
N LEU A 127 16.75 -9.75 2.75
CA LEU A 127 16.43 -10.17 1.40
C LEU A 127 15.46 -11.35 1.42
N ILE A 128 14.49 -11.35 0.51
CA ILE A 128 13.46 -12.38 0.38
C ILE A 128 13.51 -12.95 -1.03
N GLU A 129 13.71 -14.26 -1.11
CA GLU A 129 13.87 -14.98 -2.36
C GLU A 129 12.53 -15.45 -2.95
N VAL A 130 12.59 -15.92 -4.19
CA VAL A 130 11.46 -16.60 -4.82
C VAL A 130 11.11 -17.88 -4.06
N GLY A 131 9.82 -18.21 -3.98
CA GLY A 131 9.30 -19.38 -3.25
C GLY A 131 9.09 -19.15 -1.76
N SER A 132 9.61 -18.05 -1.22
CA SER A 132 9.41 -17.67 0.17
C SER A 132 7.96 -17.36 0.51
N VAL A 133 7.59 -17.64 1.76
CA VAL A 133 6.31 -17.25 2.35
C VAL A 133 6.55 -16.09 3.31
N ILE A 134 5.81 -15.00 3.13
CA ILE A 134 5.75 -13.87 4.05
C ILE A 134 4.48 -13.98 4.88
N GLN A 135 4.60 -13.81 6.20
CA GLN A 135 3.46 -13.75 7.11
C GLN A 135 3.55 -12.53 8.02
N THR A 136 2.47 -11.76 8.17
CA THR A 136 2.42 -10.59 9.05
C THR A 136 1.45 -10.81 10.22
N GLY A 137 1.89 -10.46 11.42
CA GLY A 137 1.09 -10.60 12.64
C GLY A 137 0.02 -9.51 12.83
N PRO A 138 -0.74 -9.59 13.93
CA PRO A 138 -1.72 -8.57 14.30
C PRO A 138 -1.05 -7.22 14.62
N GLY A 139 -1.57 -6.13 14.07
CA GLY A 139 -1.01 -4.78 14.27
C GLY A 139 0.33 -4.55 13.56
N SER A 140 0.76 -5.49 12.72
CA SER A 140 2.00 -5.41 11.96
C SER A 140 1.79 -4.83 10.55
N SER A 141 2.88 -4.36 9.96
CA SER A 141 2.97 -4.01 8.54
C SER A 141 4.39 -4.30 8.05
N LEU A 142 4.51 -4.91 6.88
CA LEU A 142 5.79 -5.13 6.20
C LEU A 142 5.77 -4.45 4.84
N THR A 143 6.82 -3.69 4.52
CA THR A 143 7.00 -3.11 3.20
C THR A 143 8.21 -3.71 2.55
N VAL A 144 7.99 -4.26 1.36
CA VAL A 144 9.02 -4.89 0.54
C VAL A 144 9.17 -4.14 -0.77
N GLN A 145 10.40 -4.11 -1.28
CA GLN A 145 10.74 -3.55 -2.58
C GLN A 145 11.34 -4.62 -3.46
N MET A 146 10.81 -4.74 -4.67
CA MET A 146 11.42 -5.52 -5.73
C MET A 146 12.59 -4.76 -6.33
N ARG A 147 13.56 -5.49 -6.87
CA ARG A 147 14.72 -4.91 -7.55
C ARG A 147 14.34 -4.11 -8.81
N ASP A 148 13.21 -4.43 -9.45
CA ASP A 148 12.67 -3.65 -10.57
C ASP A 148 12.07 -2.28 -10.18
N GLY A 149 11.91 -2.03 -8.88
CA GLY A 149 11.42 -0.78 -8.30
C GLY A 149 9.95 -0.81 -7.89
N ALA A 150 9.22 -1.90 -8.16
CA ALA A 150 7.90 -2.10 -7.57
C ALA A 150 7.99 -2.24 -6.05
N ARG A 151 6.93 -1.82 -5.35
CA ARG A 151 6.86 -1.90 -3.88
C ARG A 151 5.53 -2.51 -3.49
N ALA A 152 5.56 -3.33 -2.45
CA ALA A 152 4.36 -3.90 -1.86
C ALA A 152 4.35 -3.67 -0.35
N VAL A 153 3.23 -3.17 0.17
CA VAL A 153 2.92 -3.09 1.59
C VAL A 153 2.01 -4.26 1.93
N VAL A 154 2.40 -5.05 2.91
CA VAL A 154 1.70 -6.23 3.42
C VAL A 154 1.22 -5.89 4.84
N PRO A 155 -0.06 -5.51 5.00
CA PRO A 155 -0.62 -5.15 6.30
C PRO A 155 -0.84 -6.37 7.20
N SER A 156 -1.38 -6.13 8.39
CA SER A 156 -1.57 -7.14 9.43
C SER A 156 -2.38 -8.35 8.96
N ASN A 157 -2.08 -9.52 9.54
CA ASN A 157 -2.80 -10.78 9.33
C ASN A 157 -2.84 -11.22 7.86
N SER A 158 -1.70 -11.09 7.17
CA SER A 158 -1.55 -11.48 5.77
C SER A 158 -0.57 -12.63 5.62
N ARG A 159 -0.84 -13.52 4.67
CA ARG A 159 0.04 -14.62 4.27
C ARG A 159 0.16 -14.65 2.76
N ILE A 160 1.39 -14.51 2.27
CA ILE A 160 1.67 -14.40 0.85
C ILE A 160 2.81 -15.33 0.46
N VAL A 161 2.64 -16.10 -0.62
CA VAL A 161 3.71 -16.87 -1.25
C VAL A 161 4.22 -16.11 -2.46
N LEU A 162 5.53 -15.90 -2.54
CA LEU A 162 6.16 -15.24 -3.67
C LEU A 162 6.48 -16.28 -4.76
N LYS A 163 5.94 -16.09 -5.95
CA LYS A 163 6.19 -16.97 -7.09
C LYS A 163 6.82 -16.21 -8.25
N ARG A 164 7.60 -16.94 -9.04
CA ARG A 164 8.01 -16.52 -10.38
C ARG A 164 6.83 -16.66 -11.34
N GLU A 165 6.62 -15.64 -12.17
CA GLU A 165 5.69 -15.69 -13.31
C GLU A 165 6.47 -15.56 -14.62
N GLY A 166 6.43 -16.58 -15.46
CA GLY A 166 7.25 -16.62 -16.69
C GLY A 166 8.74 -16.40 -16.41
N GLU A 167 9.43 -15.70 -17.32
CA GLU A 167 10.87 -15.45 -17.19
C GLU A 167 11.23 -14.39 -16.13
N ARG A 168 10.48 -13.29 -16.08
CA ARG A 168 10.84 -12.07 -15.32
C ARG A 168 9.68 -11.45 -14.54
N GLY A 169 8.55 -12.15 -14.43
CA GLY A 169 7.38 -11.70 -13.69
C GLY A 169 7.37 -12.20 -12.26
N ILE A 170 6.45 -11.64 -11.49
CA ILE A 170 6.18 -12.01 -10.10
C ILE A 170 4.69 -12.21 -9.90
N THR A 171 4.36 -13.25 -9.16
CA THR A 171 3.01 -13.50 -8.66
C THR A 171 3.07 -13.48 -7.14
N PHE A 172 2.30 -12.59 -6.51
CA PHE A 172 1.98 -12.66 -5.09
C PHE A 172 0.77 -13.58 -4.94
N GLN A 173 1.01 -14.83 -4.55
CA GLN A 173 -0.10 -15.71 -4.20
C GLN A 173 -0.60 -15.32 -2.81
N LEU A 174 -1.68 -14.54 -2.76
CA LEU A 174 -2.31 -14.05 -1.55
C LEU A 174 -3.25 -15.13 -1.00
N GLU A 175 -2.79 -15.83 0.04
CA GLU A 175 -3.58 -16.90 0.66
C GLU A 175 -4.56 -16.37 1.70
N GLN A 176 -4.21 -15.25 2.35
CA GLN A 176 -5.04 -14.54 3.30
C GLN A 176 -4.54 -13.11 3.49
N GLY A 177 -5.45 -12.19 3.82
CA GLY A 177 -5.13 -10.84 4.25
C GLY A 177 -5.10 -9.87 3.09
N GLU A 178 -4.07 -9.04 3.00
CA GLU A 178 -4.03 -7.93 2.06
C GLU A 178 -2.61 -7.63 1.54
N VAL A 179 -2.56 -7.08 0.34
CA VAL A 179 -1.38 -6.43 -0.22
C VAL A 179 -1.78 -5.15 -0.94
N GLU A 180 -1.03 -4.07 -0.71
CA GLU A 180 -1.11 -2.84 -1.47
C GLU A 180 0.15 -2.68 -2.30
N SER A 181 0.02 -2.45 -3.60
CA SER A 181 1.13 -2.50 -4.53
C SER A 181 1.26 -1.21 -5.32
N TYR A 182 2.51 -0.76 -5.46
CA TYR A 182 2.92 0.41 -6.23
C TYR A 182 3.79 -0.06 -7.40
N VAL A 183 3.18 -0.17 -8.57
CA VAL A 183 3.77 -0.80 -9.75
C VAL A 183 4.16 0.29 -10.77
N PRO A 184 5.47 0.49 -11.07
CA PRO A 184 5.90 1.53 -11.99
C PRO A 184 5.38 1.35 -13.42
N LYS A 185 4.82 2.41 -14.03
CA LYS A 185 4.24 2.39 -15.39
C LYS A 185 5.22 2.04 -16.51
N ASN A 186 6.46 2.52 -16.43
CA ASN A 186 7.40 2.46 -17.56
C ASN A 186 8.20 1.14 -17.65
N ARG A 187 8.20 0.31 -16.61
CA ARG A 187 9.13 -0.84 -16.49
C ARG A 187 8.51 -2.22 -16.75
N MET A 188 7.22 -2.29 -17.11
CA MET A 188 6.43 -3.54 -17.07
C MET A 188 5.82 -4.01 -18.39
N ARG A 189 6.31 -3.55 -19.56
CA ARG A 189 5.68 -3.88 -20.86
C ARG A 189 5.67 -5.39 -21.19
N ARG A 190 6.58 -6.18 -20.62
CA ARG A 190 6.67 -7.65 -20.80
C ARG A 190 6.80 -8.43 -19.48
N ARG A 191 6.46 -7.82 -18.34
CA ARG A 191 6.63 -8.44 -17.02
C ARG A 191 5.29 -8.54 -16.35
N ALA A 192 4.86 -9.77 -16.11
CA ALA A 192 3.65 -10.01 -15.37
C ALA A 192 3.88 -9.61 -13.90
N TYR A 193 2.97 -8.78 -13.40
CA TYR A 193 2.79 -8.57 -11.97
C TYR A 193 1.39 -9.06 -11.66
N ASN A 194 1.28 -10.14 -10.88
CA ASN A 194 -0.01 -10.74 -10.61
C ASN A 194 -0.27 -10.85 -9.10
N ILE A 195 -1.54 -10.71 -8.72
CA ILE A 195 -2.04 -11.23 -7.44
C ILE A 195 -2.85 -12.48 -7.76
N GLU A 196 -2.48 -13.63 -7.19
CA GLU A 196 -3.22 -14.89 -7.36
C GLU A 196 -3.89 -15.28 -6.04
N THR A 197 -5.17 -15.62 -6.09
CA THR A 197 -5.91 -16.22 -4.97
C THR A 197 -6.64 -17.47 -5.45
N ASN A 198 -7.37 -18.15 -4.55
CA ASN A 198 -8.24 -19.24 -5.01
C ASN A 198 -9.48 -18.75 -5.77
N ALA A 199 -9.91 -17.50 -5.57
CA ALA A 199 -11.05 -16.91 -6.28
C ALA A 199 -10.69 -16.44 -7.70
N GLY A 200 -9.48 -15.89 -7.89
CA GLY A 200 -9.09 -15.33 -9.18
C GLY A 200 -7.68 -14.77 -9.23
N VAL A 201 -7.35 -14.23 -10.41
CA VAL A 201 -6.07 -13.60 -10.71
C VAL A 201 -6.31 -12.13 -11.06
N LEU A 202 -5.51 -11.25 -10.47
CA LEU A 202 -5.40 -9.85 -10.87
C LEU A 202 -4.12 -9.68 -11.68
N GLY A 203 -4.24 -9.39 -12.97
CA GLY A 203 -3.15 -9.02 -13.86
C GLY A 203 -2.95 -7.51 -13.84
N VAL A 204 -1.73 -7.08 -13.54
CA VAL A 204 -1.48 -5.70 -13.15
C VAL A 204 -0.40 -5.08 -14.02
N ARG A 205 -0.62 -3.84 -14.44
CA ARG A 205 0.39 -3.08 -15.18
C ARG A 205 0.33 -1.59 -14.85
N GLY A 206 1.38 -1.09 -14.21
CA GLY A 206 1.56 0.34 -14.02
C GLY A 206 0.48 0.97 -13.13
N THR A 207 0.22 0.36 -11.98
CA THR A 207 -0.90 0.70 -11.10
C THR A 207 -0.49 0.97 -9.66
N HIS A 208 -1.29 1.76 -8.98
CA HIS A 208 -1.40 1.74 -7.53
C HIS A 208 -2.75 1.15 -7.16
N PHE A 209 -2.73 0.00 -6.48
CA PHE A 209 -3.95 -0.73 -6.14
C PHE A 209 -3.77 -1.52 -4.84
N ARG A 210 -4.90 -1.93 -4.28
CA ARG A 210 -4.97 -2.83 -3.13
C ARG A 210 -5.72 -4.10 -3.52
N ALA A 211 -5.29 -5.23 -3.00
CA ALA A 211 -5.99 -6.50 -3.08
C ALA A 211 -6.09 -7.13 -1.70
N SER A 212 -7.28 -7.60 -1.33
CA SER A 212 -7.51 -8.34 -0.10
C SER A 212 -8.23 -9.64 -0.37
N TYR A 213 -7.88 -10.69 0.37
CA TYR A 213 -8.47 -12.01 0.23
C TYR A 213 -8.81 -12.60 1.59
N ALA A 214 -10.09 -12.88 1.78
CA ALA A 214 -10.65 -13.52 2.96
C ALA A 214 -11.95 -14.23 2.57
N ASP A 215 -12.30 -15.31 3.26
CA ASP A 215 -13.57 -16.03 3.08
C ASP A 215 -13.89 -16.34 1.59
N GLU A 216 -12.89 -16.84 0.86
CA GLU A 216 -12.98 -17.16 -0.58
C GLU A 216 -13.39 -15.99 -1.49
N THR A 217 -13.26 -14.76 -0.99
CA THR A 217 -13.57 -13.54 -1.73
C THR A 217 -12.29 -12.74 -1.93
N LEU A 218 -12.01 -12.41 -3.18
CA LEU A 218 -10.98 -11.44 -3.55
C LEU A 218 -11.63 -10.08 -3.79
N LEU A 219 -11.16 -9.07 -3.08
CA LEU A 219 -11.54 -7.67 -3.28
C LEU A 219 -10.35 -6.89 -3.81
N THR A 220 -10.61 -5.87 -4.63
CA THR A 220 -9.58 -4.94 -5.08
C THR A 220 -10.11 -3.52 -5.18
N SER A 221 -9.23 -2.55 -4.93
CA SER A 221 -9.46 -1.10 -5.12
C SER A 221 -8.31 -0.54 -5.95
N VAL A 222 -8.62 0.15 -7.06
CA VAL A 222 -7.62 0.69 -7.99
C VAL A 222 -7.56 2.21 -7.89
N TYR A 223 -6.43 2.74 -7.41
CA TYR A 223 -6.23 4.17 -7.17
C TYR A 223 -5.51 4.88 -8.34
N GLU A 224 -4.70 4.15 -9.09
CA GLU A 224 -4.05 4.62 -10.31
C GLU A 224 -3.87 3.45 -11.29
N GLY A 225 -4.07 3.71 -12.59
CA GLY A 225 -3.83 2.72 -13.65
C GLY A 225 -5.03 1.81 -13.89
N ASN A 226 -4.77 0.55 -14.21
CA ASN A 226 -5.78 -0.44 -14.60
C ASN A 226 -5.39 -1.85 -14.14
N VAL A 227 -6.36 -2.60 -13.61
CA VAL A 227 -6.21 -4.00 -13.20
C VAL A 227 -7.15 -4.86 -14.02
N ALA A 228 -6.65 -5.97 -14.58
CA ALA A 228 -7.47 -6.99 -15.20
C ALA A 228 -7.76 -8.10 -14.18
N ALA A 229 -9.03 -8.31 -13.84
CA ALA A 229 -9.45 -9.43 -13.00
C ALA A 229 -9.95 -10.59 -13.85
N GLN A 230 -9.54 -11.80 -13.48
CA GLN A 230 -10.02 -13.04 -14.09
C GLN A 230 -10.44 -14.01 -12.99
N HIS A 231 -11.60 -14.63 -13.14
CA HIS A 231 -12.03 -15.67 -12.21
C HIS A 231 -11.24 -16.97 -12.48
N ARG A 232 -10.90 -17.73 -11.43
CA ARG A 232 -10.02 -18.91 -11.59
C ARG A 232 -10.67 -20.06 -12.35
N VAL A 233 -11.97 -20.29 -12.11
CA VAL A 233 -12.72 -21.46 -12.63
C VAL A 233 -13.59 -21.13 -13.85
N ASN A 234 -13.91 -19.85 -14.05
CA ASN A 234 -14.82 -19.38 -15.09
C ASN A 234 -14.06 -18.47 -16.05
N THR A 235 -14.54 -18.30 -17.27
CA THR A 235 -13.99 -17.33 -18.24
C THR A 235 -14.46 -15.91 -17.98
N ALA A 236 -14.92 -15.61 -16.76
CA ALA A 236 -15.34 -14.27 -16.38
C ALA A 236 -14.09 -13.40 -16.21
N GLU A 237 -14.07 -12.28 -16.92
CA GLU A 237 -12.99 -11.30 -16.88
C GLU A 237 -13.59 -9.90 -16.77
N ALA A 238 -12.89 -9.00 -16.07
CA ALA A 238 -13.26 -7.61 -15.97
C ALA A 238 -12.01 -6.72 -16.01
N SER A 239 -12.14 -5.57 -16.65
CA SER A 239 -11.19 -4.47 -16.54
C SER A 239 -11.66 -3.56 -15.42
N ILE A 240 -10.76 -3.19 -14.52
CA ILE A 240 -11.05 -2.32 -13.37
C ILE A 240 -10.15 -1.10 -13.52
N ASP A 241 -10.78 0.03 -13.80
CA ASP A 241 -10.09 1.28 -14.06
C ASP A 241 -9.84 2.05 -12.76
N GLN A 242 -9.03 3.10 -12.85
CA GLN A 242 -8.80 4.02 -11.76
C GLN A 242 -10.12 4.58 -11.20
N GLY A 243 -10.25 4.57 -9.87
CA GLY A 243 -11.48 5.00 -9.19
C GLY A 243 -12.54 3.90 -9.11
N GLU A 244 -12.21 2.67 -9.49
CA GLU A 244 -13.08 1.50 -9.35
C GLU A 244 -12.49 0.46 -8.40
N GLY A 245 -13.36 -0.39 -7.89
CA GLY A 245 -13.01 -1.60 -7.17
C GLY A 245 -13.82 -2.78 -7.69
N ALA A 246 -13.39 -3.99 -7.34
CA ALA A 246 -14.10 -5.20 -7.71
C ALA A 246 -14.14 -6.23 -6.60
N ARG A 247 -15.24 -6.99 -6.59
CA ARG A 247 -15.45 -8.19 -5.80
C ARG A 247 -15.47 -9.40 -6.72
N VAL A 248 -14.55 -10.32 -6.50
CA VAL A 248 -14.46 -11.63 -7.15
C VAL A 248 -14.83 -12.68 -6.12
N ASP A 249 -15.99 -13.29 -6.28
CA ASP A 249 -16.44 -14.38 -5.40
C ASP A 249 -15.91 -15.73 -5.87
N GLY A 250 -15.81 -16.72 -4.96
CA GLY A 250 -15.40 -18.08 -5.32
C GLY A 250 -16.41 -18.87 -6.16
N THR A 251 -17.59 -18.31 -6.42
CA THR A 251 -18.68 -18.97 -7.18
C THR A 251 -18.72 -18.59 -8.66
N GLY A 252 -17.89 -17.65 -9.10
CA GLY A 252 -17.76 -17.28 -10.51
C GLY A 252 -18.14 -15.85 -10.87
N GLY A 253 -18.56 -15.02 -9.92
CA GLY A 253 -18.96 -13.63 -10.15
C GLY A 253 -17.80 -12.65 -10.04
N ILE A 254 -17.76 -11.69 -10.97
CA ILE A 254 -16.96 -10.46 -10.84
C ILE A 254 -17.92 -9.27 -10.85
N GLN A 255 -17.96 -8.53 -9.76
CA GLN A 255 -18.75 -7.31 -9.62
C GLN A 255 -17.81 -6.11 -9.52
N VAL A 256 -17.87 -5.19 -10.49
CA VAL A 256 -17.12 -3.93 -10.48
C VAL A 256 -18.02 -2.80 -9.98
N VAL A 257 -17.49 -1.95 -9.10
CA VAL A 257 -18.19 -0.80 -8.51
C VAL A 257 -17.28 0.42 -8.50
N ALA A 258 -17.87 1.62 -8.54
CA ALA A 258 -17.12 2.85 -8.31
C ALA A 258 -16.68 2.91 -6.84
N LEU A 259 -15.44 3.36 -6.60
CA LEU A 259 -14.95 3.61 -5.25
C LEU A 259 -15.76 4.71 -4.59
N LEU A 260 -16.03 4.54 -3.29
CA LEU A 260 -16.63 5.60 -2.48
C LEU A 260 -15.70 6.83 -2.47
N PRO A 261 -16.27 8.05 -2.48
CA PRO A 261 -15.46 9.26 -2.38
C PRO A 261 -14.75 9.34 -1.02
N PRO A 262 -13.68 10.14 -0.90
CA PRO A 262 -13.00 10.37 0.37
C PRO A 262 -13.97 10.88 1.45
N PRO A 263 -13.84 10.43 2.72
CA PRO A 263 -14.63 10.96 3.80
C PRO A 263 -14.45 12.48 3.98
N GLU A 264 -15.56 13.20 4.04
CA GLU A 264 -15.57 14.64 4.33
C GLU A 264 -15.63 14.92 5.83
N ASN A 265 -15.22 16.12 6.26
CA ASN A 265 -15.33 16.60 7.64
C ASN A 265 -14.67 15.67 8.68
N VAL A 266 -13.42 15.29 8.40
CA VAL A 266 -12.57 14.53 9.32
C VAL A 266 -11.83 15.49 10.25
N THR A 267 -11.92 15.24 11.55
CA THR A 267 -11.12 15.91 12.58
C THR A 267 -10.11 14.93 13.14
N ILE A 268 -8.84 15.33 13.22
CA ILE A 268 -7.77 14.52 13.81
C ILE A 268 -7.21 15.29 14.99
N SER A 269 -7.23 14.69 16.17
CA SER A 269 -6.77 15.30 17.41
C SER A 269 -5.76 14.41 18.14
N SER A 270 -4.82 15.05 18.84
CA SER A 270 -3.90 14.38 19.75
C SER A 270 -4.50 14.44 21.15
N LEU A 271 -4.64 13.29 21.81
CA LEU A 271 -5.21 13.16 23.14
C LEU A 271 -4.13 13.30 24.23
N PRO A 272 -4.51 13.64 25.48
CA PRO A 272 -3.58 13.80 26.61
C PRO A 272 -2.74 12.55 26.99
N ASN A 273 -3.11 11.39 26.46
CA ASN A 273 -2.40 10.12 26.64
C ASN A 273 -1.53 9.75 25.43
N GLU A 274 -1.23 10.72 24.56
CA GLU A 274 -0.52 10.53 23.28
C GLU A 274 -1.28 9.65 22.27
N ALA A 275 -2.54 9.28 22.54
CA ALA A 275 -3.37 8.64 21.53
C ALA A 275 -3.75 9.64 20.43
N ILE A 276 -4.03 9.12 19.24
CA ILE A 276 -4.57 9.91 18.14
C ILE A 276 -6.03 9.52 17.97
N GLN A 277 -6.93 10.50 18.00
CA GLN A 277 -8.34 10.31 17.74
C GLN A 277 -8.70 10.91 16.37
N VAL A 278 -9.44 10.12 15.60
CA VAL A 278 -10.00 10.49 14.30
C VAL A 278 -11.51 10.46 14.44
N ASP A 279 -12.15 11.60 14.21
CA ASP A 279 -13.60 11.77 14.24
C ASP A 279 -14.12 12.11 12.84
N ILE A 280 -15.09 11.36 12.36
CA ILE A 280 -15.70 11.49 11.02
C ILE A 280 -17.12 12.00 11.20
N SER A 281 -17.40 13.23 10.76
CA SER A 281 -18.62 13.95 11.15
C SER A 281 -19.86 13.57 10.33
N SER A 282 -19.70 12.86 9.22
CA SER A 282 -20.82 12.52 8.31
C SER A 282 -20.75 11.09 7.79
N PRO A 283 -20.73 10.06 8.66
CA PRO A 283 -20.79 8.69 8.21
C PRO A 283 -22.17 8.40 7.60
N MET A 284 -22.22 7.71 6.46
CA MET A 284 -23.44 7.00 6.10
C MET A 284 -23.66 5.88 7.12
N GLN A 285 -24.88 5.72 7.62
CA GLN A 285 -25.19 4.67 8.60
C GLN A 285 -24.89 3.29 8.01
N GLY A 286 -24.10 2.47 8.71
CA GLY A 286 -23.68 1.13 8.24
C GLY A 286 -22.34 1.10 7.50
N GLN A 287 -21.71 2.26 7.27
CA GLN A 287 -20.41 2.36 6.62
C GLN A 287 -19.27 2.04 7.62
N ALA A 288 -18.29 1.26 7.17
CA ALA A 288 -17.05 1.06 7.91
C ALA A 288 -15.97 2.01 7.38
N PHE A 289 -14.94 2.23 8.19
CA PHE A 289 -13.82 3.11 7.88
C PHE A 289 -12.51 2.39 8.14
N ARG A 290 -11.50 2.73 7.36
CA ARG A 290 -10.11 2.43 7.68
C ARG A 290 -9.35 3.74 7.84
N ALA A 291 -8.55 3.82 8.89
CA ALA A 291 -7.58 4.89 9.06
C ALA A 291 -6.19 4.29 9.23
N GLN A 292 -5.20 4.93 8.61
CA GLN A 292 -3.80 4.53 8.68
C GLN A 292 -2.91 5.73 8.97
N ILE A 293 -1.87 5.51 9.78
CA ILE A 293 -0.84 6.49 10.11
C ILE A 293 0.49 5.99 9.57
N ALA A 294 1.18 6.83 8.81
CA ALA A 294 2.49 6.55 8.23
C ALA A 294 3.48 7.69 8.49
N SER A 295 4.77 7.39 8.43
CA SER A 295 5.82 8.43 8.49
C SER A 295 6.21 9.01 7.14
N ASP A 296 5.60 8.53 6.04
CA ASP A 296 5.89 9.00 4.68
C ASP A 296 4.60 9.23 3.88
N PRO A 297 4.62 10.12 2.87
CA PRO A 297 3.42 10.49 2.11
C PRO A 297 2.90 9.39 1.19
N ASN A 298 3.71 8.39 0.85
CA ASN A 298 3.32 7.27 -0.01
C ASN A 298 2.84 6.07 0.80
N PHE A 299 2.67 6.21 2.12
CA PHE A 299 2.18 5.15 2.99
C PHE A 299 2.98 3.84 2.87
N LEU A 300 4.28 3.94 2.59
CA LEU A 300 5.21 2.82 2.57
C LEU A 300 5.69 2.43 3.98
N THR A 301 5.43 3.27 4.98
CA THR A 301 5.94 3.13 6.34
C THR A 301 4.77 3.20 7.33
N ILE A 302 3.83 2.25 7.21
CA ILE A 302 2.61 2.21 8.04
C ILE A 302 2.97 1.88 9.50
N MET A 303 2.72 2.83 10.38
CA MET A 303 2.94 2.69 11.83
C MET A 303 1.69 2.22 12.57
N ARG A 304 0.51 2.64 12.11
CA ARG A 304 -0.79 2.24 12.66
C ARG A 304 -1.78 1.99 11.54
N ASP A 305 -2.61 0.98 11.72
CA ASP A 305 -3.68 0.61 10.80
C ASP A 305 -4.87 0.13 11.60
N GLN A 306 -6.04 0.73 11.40
CA GLN A 306 -7.24 0.39 12.13
C GLN A 306 -8.47 0.46 11.24
N ARG A 307 -9.31 -0.56 11.35
CA ARG A 307 -10.66 -0.60 10.78
C ARG A 307 -11.69 -0.45 11.89
N SER A 308 -12.76 0.28 11.61
CA SER A 308 -13.84 0.54 12.56
C SER A 308 -15.19 0.62 11.86
N GLN A 309 -16.23 0.13 12.50
CA GLN A 309 -17.63 0.39 12.11
C GLN A 309 -18.17 1.67 12.77
N SER A 310 -17.39 2.28 13.66
CA SER A 310 -17.69 3.58 14.28
C SER A 310 -17.04 4.69 13.46
N SER A 311 -17.68 5.87 13.46
CA SER A 311 -17.12 7.11 12.94
C SER A 311 -16.05 7.74 13.83
N GLN A 312 -15.76 7.12 14.97
CA GLN A 312 -14.65 7.46 15.85
C GLN A 312 -13.64 6.32 15.83
N ILE A 313 -12.39 6.65 15.51
CA ILE A 313 -11.25 5.73 15.50
C ILE A 313 -10.19 6.28 16.44
N GLN A 314 -9.75 5.46 17.39
CA GLN A 314 -8.70 5.83 18.34
C GLN A 314 -7.51 4.90 18.20
N PHE A 315 -6.38 5.48 17.85
CA PHE A 315 -5.10 4.78 17.79
C PHE A 315 -4.43 4.74 19.16
N VAL A 316 -3.69 3.67 19.42
CA VAL A 316 -2.80 3.59 20.58
C VAL A 316 -1.72 4.69 20.50
N PRO A 317 -1.15 5.08 21.66
CA PRO A 317 -0.12 6.11 21.74
C PRO A 317 1.00 6.01 20.70
N LEU A 318 1.41 7.16 20.17
CA LEU A 318 2.52 7.30 19.23
C LEU A 318 3.47 8.39 19.71
N SER A 319 4.76 8.27 19.41
CA SER A 319 5.72 9.30 19.78
C SER A 319 5.37 10.64 19.10
N PRO A 320 5.70 11.79 19.72
CA PRO A 320 5.51 13.08 19.07
C PRO A 320 6.25 13.15 17.73
N GLY A 321 5.63 13.76 16.72
CA GLY A 321 6.23 13.89 15.39
C GLY A 321 5.25 14.26 14.28
N PHE A 322 5.79 14.46 13.08
CA PHE A 322 4.98 14.64 11.87
C PHE A 322 4.58 13.29 11.29
N TYR A 323 3.29 13.15 10.97
CA TYR A 323 2.73 11.94 10.39
C TYR A 323 1.79 12.24 9.23
N HIS A 324 1.69 11.29 8.32
CA HIS A 324 0.71 11.24 7.27
C HIS A 324 -0.42 10.33 7.71
N VAL A 325 -1.66 10.83 7.67
CA VAL A 325 -2.85 10.06 8.00
C VAL A 325 -3.70 9.94 6.75
N ARG A 326 -4.15 8.73 6.42
CA ARG A 326 -5.20 8.54 5.40
C ARG A 326 -6.41 7.85 5.99
N ILE A 327 -7.59 8.27 5.55
CA ILE A 327 -8.87 7.71 5.96
C ILE A 327 -9.69 7.41 4.71
N ALA A 328 -10.23 6.20 4.62
CA ALA A 328 -11.10 5.77 3.54
C ALA A 328 -12.38 5.13 4.11
N ALA A 329 -13.50 5.36 3.43
CA ALA A 329 -14.73 4.62 3.67
C ALA A 329 -14.65 3.23 3.03
N ILE A 330 -15.35 2.26 3.62
CA ILE A 330 -15.47 0.90 3.12
C ILE A 330 -16.93 0.67 2.77
N ASP A 331 -17.20 0.19 1.57
CA ASP A 331 -18.55 -0.07 1.08
C ASP A 331 -19.17 -1.36 1.67
N GLU A 332 -20.42 -1.63 1.30
CA GLU A 332 -21.16 -2.83 1.75
C GLU A 332 -20.55 -4.15 1.24
N LEU A 333 -19.72 -4.10 0.19
CA LEU A 333 -18.99 -5.26 -0.35
C LEU A 333 -17.65 -5.50 0.35
N GLY A 334 -17.21 -4.57 1.20
CA GLY A 334 -15.91 -4.57 1.88
C GLY A 334 -14.81 -3.87 1.09
N ILE A 335 -15.13 -3.21 -0.03
CA ILE A 335 -14.17 -2.52 -0.90
C ILE A 335 -13.83 -1.16 -0.30
N GLU A 336 -12.54 -0.88 -0.17
CA GLU A 336 -12.05 0.40 0.36
C GLU A 336 -12.08 1.48 -0.72
N GLY A 337 -12.71 2.61 -0.42
CA GLY A 337 -12.86 3.74 -1.32
C GLY A 337 -11.61 4.61 -1.45
N GLU A 338 -11.78 5.80 -2.03
CA GLU A 338 -10.72 6.80 -2.08
C GLU A 338 -10.37 7.34 -0.69
N SER A 339 -9.12 7.78 -0.54
CA SER A 339 -8.57 8.23 0.74
C SER A 339 -8.55 9.75 0.87
N ALA A 340 -9.01 10.27 2.00
CA ALA A 340 -8.68 11.62 2.45
C ALA A 340 -7.32 11.59 3.15
N ILE A 341 -6.37 12.43 2.72
CA ILE A 341 -5.00 12.46 3.24
C ILE A 341 -4.73 13.74 4.02
N PHE A 342 -4.12 13.60 5.19
CA PHE A 342 -3.78 14.68 6.11
C PHE A 342 -2.31 14.59 6.51
N VAL A 343 -1.71 15.75 6.79
CA VAL A 343 -0.45 15.83 7.51
C VAL A 343 -0.75 16.40 8.88
N ILE A 344 -0.39 15.67 9.93
CA ILE A 344 -0.56 16.10 11.31
C ILE A 344 0.80 16.26 11.97
N HIS A 345 0.90 17.22 12.89
CA HIS A 345 1.94 17.20 13.90
C HIS A 345 1.29 16.60 15.16
N HIS A 346 1.62 15.35 15.46
CA HIS A 346 1.16 14.71 16.68
C HIS A 346 2.00 15.26 17.82
N HIS A 347 1.36 16.07 18.65
CA HIS A 347 1.95 16.50 19.90
C HIS A 347 1.59 15.41 20.89
N GLY A 348 2.57 14.71 21.44
CA GLY A 348 2.32 13.82 22.57
C GLY A 348 2.04 14.67 23.80
N ASN A 349 0.91 15.39 23.80
CA ASN A 349 0.52 16.29 24.88
C ASN A 349 0.36 15.42 26.13
N GLN A 350 1.39 15.33 26.97
CA GLN A 350 1.33 14.59 28.22
C GLN A 350 0.59 15.39 29.30
N VAL A 351 0.32 16.67 29.03
CA VAL A 351 -0.37 17.59 29.93
C VAL A 351 -1.59 18.18 29.23
N SER A 352 -2.76 17.87 29.75
CA SER A 352 -4.02 18.53 29.44
C SER A 352 -4.04 19.92 30.06
N VAL A 353 -4.32 20.94 29.26
CA VAL A 353 -4.42 22.34 29.71
C VAL A 353 -5.72 22.94 29.19
N ASN A 354 -6.69 23.10 30.07
CA ASN A 354 -8.01 23.64 29.75
C ASN A 354 -8.28 24.95 30.50
N GLN A 355 -9.08 25.83 29.90
CA GLN A 355 -9.54 27.06 30.57
C GLN A 355 -10.98 26.86 31.06
N GLU A 356 -11.20 27.04 32.37
CA GLU A 356 -12.53 27.04 32.98
C GLU A 356 -12.73 28.31 33.80
N GLU A 357 -13.73 29.12 33.41
CA GLU A 357 -14.02 30.42 34.03
C GLU A 357 -12.78 31.34 34.07
N ASP A 358 -12.21 31.57 35.26
CA ASP A 358 -11.04 32.43 35.51
C ASP A 358 -9.72 31.66 35.69
N ALA A 359 -9.74 30.35 35.42
CA ALA A 359 -8.66 29.46 35.79
C ALA A 359 -8.18 28.58 34.63
N TRP A 360 -6.89 28.28 34.66
CA TRP A 360 -6.28 27.24 33.87
C TRP A 360 -6.18 25.97 34.70
N ILE A 361 -6.63 24.85 34.13
CA ILE A 361 -6.59 23.53 34.73
C ILE A 361 -5.53 22.72 34.01
N PHE A 362 -4.49 22.36 34.74
CA PHE A 362 -3.42 21.48 34.30
C PHE A 362 -3.65 20.08 34.84
N GLU A 363 -3.64 19.08 33.97
CA GLU A 363 -3.79 17.68 34.37
C GLU A 363 -2.84 16.81 33.56
N TRP A 364 -2.12 15.91 34.22
CA TRP A 364 -1.23 14.95 33.58
C TRP A 364 -1.21 13.62 34.33
N LEU A 365 -0.86 12.55 33.61
CA LEU A 365 -0.76 11.23 34.21
C LEU A 365 0.47 11.13 35.11
N HIS A 366 0.24 10.90 36.41
CA HIS A 366 1.30 10.72 37.39
C HIS A 366 1.80 9.26 37.38
N LYS A 367 3.09 9.06 37.11
CA LYS A 367 3.75 7.76 37.23
C LYS A 367 4.24 7.56 38.68
N ALA A 368 4.11 6.33 39.19
CA ALA A 368 4.62 5.99 40.52
C ALA A 368 6.14 6.25 40.60
N GLN A 369 6.61 6.76 41.74
CA GLN A 369 8.04 7.06 41.97
C GLN A 369 8.64 8.07 40.97
N THR A 370 7.83 8.98 40.42
CA THR A 370 8.30 10.09 39.56
C THR A 370 7.87 11.41 40.20
N ASN A 371 8.83 12.32 40.41
CA ASN A 371 8.53 13.67 40.89
C ASN A 371 8.29 14.59 39.70
N TYR A 372 7.26 15.41 39.80
CA TYR A 372 6.85 16.34 38.74
C TYR A 372 7.01 17.79 39.21
N ARG A 373 7.17 18.71 38.25
CA ARG A 373 7.14 20.15 38.49
C ARG A 373 6.39 20.84 37.37
N LEU A 374 5.39 21.65 37.72
CA LEU A 374 4.84 22.63 36.80
C LEU A 374 5.60 23.94 36.95
N GLN A 375 6.09 24.48 35.85
CA GLN A 375 6.70 25.79 35.80
C GLN A 375 5.91 26.71 34.87
N LEU A 376 5.66 27.94 35.33
CA LEU A 376 5.15 29.04 34.51
C LEU A 376 6.24 30.10 34.41
N ALA A 377 6.42 30.71 33.24
CA ALA A 377 7.45 31.72 32.99
C ALA A 377 6.94 32.84 32.08
N ALA A 378 7.57 34.01 32.19
CA ALA A 378 7.31 35.15 31.32
C ALA A 378 8.09 35.07 29.97
N ASP A 379 9.01 34.12 29.84
CA ASP A 379 9.82 33.89 28.64
C ASP A 379 9.92 32.40 28.29
N HIS A 380 10.05 32.10 27.00
CA HIS A 380 10.16 30.72 26.48
C HIS A 380 11.43 29.97 26.94
N GLN A 381 12.46 30.67 27.41
CA GLN A 381 13.69 30.05 27.91
C GLN A 381 13.58 29.66 29.40
N PHE A 382 12.47 29.98 30.06
CA PHE A 382 12.24 29.78 31.50
C PHE A 382 13.33 30.44 32.36
N THR A 383 13.81 31.61 31.95
CA THR A 383 14.77 32.42 32.73
C THR A 383 14.06 33.30 33.77
N GLN A 384 12.82 33.68 33.50
CA GLN A 384 11.92 34.46 34.34
C GLN A 384 10.75 33.59 34.80
N VAL A 385 11.04 32.66 35.73
CA VAL A 385 10.04 31.74 36.28
C VAL A 385 9.09 32.49 37.21
N LEU A 386 7.79 32.47 36.87
CA LEU A 386 6.67 33.04 37.61
C LEU A 386 6.15 32.06 38.68
N LEU A 387 6.11 30.77 38.35
CA LEU A 387 5.68 29.70 39.25
C LEU A 387 6.60 28.50 39.08
N ASN A 388 6.97 27.85 40.18
CA ASN A 388 7.66 26.57 40.19
C ASN A 388 7.01 25.69 41.25
N TYR A 389 6.11 24.81 40.83
CA TYR A 389 5.19 24.08 41.70
C TYR A 389 5.42 22.57 41.63
N GLU A 390 5.58 21.94 42.79
CA GLU A 390 5.61 20.49 42.95
C GLU A 390 4.22 19.99 43.40
N PRO A 391 3.55 19.13 42.61
CA PRO A 391 2.22 18.63 42.95
C PRO A 391 2.28 17.78 44.21
N GLN A 392 1.35 18.04 45.12
CA GLN A 392 1.17 17.27 46.37
C GLN A 392 0.12 16.16 46.21
N ASN A 393 -0.63 16.17 45.12
CA ASN A 393 -1.65 15.20 44.78
C ASN A 393 -1.63 14.94 43.26
N ASN A 394 -2.24 13.83 42.85
CA ASN A 394 -2.26 13.42 41.44
C ASN A 394 -3.48 13.98 40.67
N GLY A 395 -4.19 14.95 41.25
CA GLY A 395 -5.41 15.52 40.66
C GLY A 395 -5.13 16.72 39.76
N PRO A 396 -6.17 17.25 39.10
CA PRO A 396 -6.05 18.46 38.29
C PRO A 396 -5.61 19.66 39.15
N LEU A 397 -4.64 20.41 38.66
CA LEU A 397 -4.13 21.62 39.28
C LEU A 397 -4.81 22.85 38.67
N ARG A 398 -5.55 23.58 39.51
CA ARG A 398 -6.24 24.82 39.11
C ARG A 398 -5.39 26.04 39.45
N ILE A 399 -5.15 26.90 38.46
CA ILE A 399 -4.39 28.15 38.58
C ILE A 399 -5.21 29.31 38.05
N SER A 400 -5.64 30.20 38.93
CA SER A 400 -6.38 31.43 38.61
C SER A 400 -5.49 32.66 38.73
N ARG A 401 -5.94 33.78 38.15
CA ARG A 401 -5.32 35.12 38.29
C ARG A 401 -3.85 35.17 37.86
N LEU A 402 -3.58 34.60 36.70
CA LEU A 402 -2.28 34.72 36.06
C LEU A 402 -2.03 36.17 35.60
N PRO A 403 -0.78 36.67 35.62
CA PRO A 403 -0.48 37.99 35.09
C PRO A 403 -0.84 38.03 33.60
N GLY A 404 -1.65 39.01 33.17
CA GLY A 404 -2.31 39.08 31.86
C GLY A 404 -1.41 39.31 30.63
N ASN A 405 -0.36 38.51 30.48
CA ASN A 405 0.56 38.46 29.36
C ASN A 405 0.58 37.04 28.77
N GLU A 406 1.30 36.85 27.66
CA GLU A 406 1.69 35.52 27.19
C GLU A 406 2.53 34.82 28.27
N ILE A 407 2.07 33.66 28.73
CA ILE A 407 2.76 32.85 29.75
C ILE A 407 3.20 31.54 29.13
N PHE A 408 4.47 31.21 29.29
CA PHE A 408 5.01 29.92 28.90
C PHE A 408 4.88 28.95 30.07
N TRP A 409 4.41 27.74 29.81
CA TRP A 409 4.30 26.69 30.82
C TRP A 409 5.09 25.46 30.40
N ARG A 410 5.64 24.72 31.37
CA ARG A 410 6.18 23.38 31.15
C ARG A 410 5.94 22.50 32.36
N VAL A 411 5.67 21.22 32.13
CA VAL A 411 5.74 20.20 33.17
C VAL A 411 7.00 19.40 32.95
N VAL A 412 7.78 19.22 34.01
CA VAL A 412 9.01 18.42 33.98
C VAL A 412 8.91 17.26 34.95
N SER A 413 9.52 16.12 34.60
CA SER A 413 9.81 15.04 35.54
C SER A 413 11.26 15.11 36.00
N LEU A 414 11.49 14.75 37.26
CA LEU A 414 12.81 14.54 37.82
C LEU A 414 13.09 13.03 37.86
N ASP A 415 14.14 12.60 37.16
CA ASP A 415 14.66 11.24 37.32
C ASP A 415 15.69 11.24 38.48
N GLU A 416 15.29 10.69 39.63
CA GLU A 416 16.14 10.61 40.82
C GLU A 416 17.39 9.73 40.60
N ARG A 417 17.39 8.80 39.64
CA ARG A 417 18.55 7.94 39.35
C ARG A 417 19.64 8.66 38.56
N THR A 418 19.25 9.58 37.67
CA THR A 418 20.19 10.26 36.77
C THR A 418 20.40 11.73 37.12
N GLY A 419 19.55 12.30 37.99
CA GLY A 419 19.51 13.73 38.29
C GLY A 419 19.05 14.58 37.10
N MET A 420 18.55 13.96 36.02
CA MET A 420 18.12 14.67 34.82
C MET A 420 16.68 15.16 34.98
N THR A 421 16.43 16.36 34.45
CA THR A 421 15.10 16.93 34.30
C THR A 421 14.65 16.69 32.86
N VAL A 422 13.53 15.99 32.67
CA VAL A 422 12.92 15.76 31.36
C VAL A 422 11.69 16.64 31.24
N VAL A 423 11.58 17.41 30.17
CA VAL A 423 10.35 18.15 29.85
C VAL A 423 9.32 17.15 29.34
N LEU A 424 8.23 16.99 30.07
CA LEU A 424 7.10 16.14 29.68
C LEU A 424 6.25 16.84 28.62
N ASP A 425 5.97 18.12 28.84
CA ASP A 425 5.19 18.95 27.93
C ASP A 425 5.43 20.43 28.19
N THR A 426 5.15 21.27 27.20
CA THR A 426 5.29 22.72 27.27
C THR A 426 4.35 23.42 26.30
N GLY A 427 3.91 24.63 26.64
CA GLY A 427 3.06 25.42 25.78
C GLY A 427 2.94 26.86 26.23
N THR A 428 1.98 27.57 25.65
CA THR A 428 1.69 28.99 25.94
C THR A 428 0.24 29.15 26.38
N LEU A 429 0.02 29.95 27.42
CA LEU A 429 -1.29 30.45 27.82
C LEU A 429 -1.43 31.85 27.26
N ASN A 430 -2.42 32.06 26.40
CA ASN A 430 -2.82 33.38 25.94
C ASN A 430 -4.11 33.75 26.63
N ASP A 431 -4.00 34.54 27.70
CA ASP A 431 -5.19 35.20 28.24
C ASP A 431 -5.61 36.28 27.25
N SER A 432 -6.70 36.03 26.51
CA SER A 432 -7.29 37.00 25.59
C SER A 432 -8.06 38.11 26.29
N GLY A 433 -7.88 38.27 27.62
CA GLY A 433 -8.18 39.49 28.37
C GLY A 433 -9.53 40.07 27.99
N LYS A 434 -10.61 39.31 28.23
CA LYS A 434 -11.96 39.88 28.25
C LYS A 434 -12.31 40.37 29.64
#